data_AF-A0A8H5HBD2-F1
#
_entry.id   AF-A0A8H5HBD2-F1
#
_cell.length_a   1.000
_cell.length_b   1.000
_cell.length_c   1.000
_cell.angle_alpha   90.00
_cell.angle_beta   90.00
_cell.angle_gamma   90.00
#
_symmetry.space_group_name_H-M   'P 1'
#
loop_
_entity.id
_entity.type
_entity.pdbx_description
1 polymer ?
#
loop_
_entity_poly.entity_id
_entity_poly.type
_entity_poly.pdbx_seq_one_letter_code
_entity_poly.pdbx_strand_id
1 'polypeptide(L)'
;MRMSMLFFIAFATGMTSVYSFRVTMVALDLLYRKGNAAKPVTGVAAALAKHFGALDKDGKFAPSTAGLSTNKNPKSLPGVSDKAKVYEIDSDTLAGTSFRVIEDGGKSNPGHVTIAIKEAMDPETLLEKLNALPGWKGPITLADALKAYNAEQQAKAPAAGTKGKGKRSMPLRGREKMMRAMAEKRAISLD
;
A
#
# COMPACT_ATOMS: atom_id res chain seq x y z
N MET A 1 33.93 -13.83 11.03
CA MET A 1 33.31 -15.11 11.48
C MET A 1 31.84 -14.87 11.76
N ARG A 2 30.95 -15.31 10.88
CA ARG A 2 29.50 -15.46 11.12
C ARG A 2 29.09 -16.74 10.38
N MET A 3 28.60 -17.72 11.13
CA MET A 3 28.16 -19.01 10.59
C MET A 3 26.78 -18.87 9.97
N SER A 4 26.68 -19.19 8.68
CA SER A 4 25.43 -19.51 8.00
C SER A 4 25.08 -20.97 8.34
N MET A 5 23.87 -21.21 8.85
CA MET A 5 23.38 -22.56 9.12
C MET A 5 22.50 -22.99 7.94
N LEU A 6 23.03 -23.88 7.09
CA LEU A 6 22.25 -24.57 6.06
C LEU A 6 21.50 -25.74 6.70
N PHE A 7 20.19 -25.82 6.49
CA PHE A 7 19.44 -27.06 6.69
C PHE A 7 19.30 -27.76 5.34
N PHE A 8 19.84 -28.98 5.24
CA PHE A 8 19.62 -29.87 4.12
C PHE A 8 18.53 -30.87 4.49
N ILE A 9 17.40 -30.82 3.80
CA ILE A 9 16.46 -31.93 3.74
C ILE A 9 16.73 -32.63 2.41
N ALA A 10 17.33 -33.82 2.47
CA ALA A 10 17.57 -34.65 1.30
C ALA A 10 16.30 -35.47 1.00
N PHE A 11 15.70 -35.22 -0.17
CA PHE A 11 14.77 -36.15 -0.81
C PHE A 11 15.41 -36.72 -2.07
N ALA A 12 15.32 -38.04 -2.20
CA ALA A 12 15.94 -38.84 -3.24
C ALA A 12 15.35 -38.55 -4.64
N THR A 13 16.26 -38.49 -5.61
CA THR A 13 16.10 -38.86 -7.03
C THR A 13 14.85 -38.42 -7.76
N GLY A 14 14.98 -37.33 -8.53
CA GLY A 14 14.07 -36.99 -9.61
C GLY A 14 14.15 -35.52 -9.96
N MET A 15 14.85 -35.18 -11.06
CA MET A 15 14.86 -33.88 -11.75
C MET A 15 14.44 -32.67 -10.90
N THR A 16 15.38 -32.08 -10.16
CA THR A 16 15.18 -30.77 -9.54
C THR A 16 15.27 -29.68 -10.60
N SER A 17 14.16 -29.47 -11.32
CA SER A 17 13.86 -28.15 -11.87
C SER A 17 13.86 -27.19 -10.68
N VAL A 18 14.94 -26.41 -10.54
CA VAL A 18 15.04 -25.37 -9.54
C VAL A 18 14.04 -24.28 -9.94
N TYR A 19 12.78 -24.45 -9.53
CA TYR A 19 11.83 -23.36 -9.51
C TYR A 19 12.38 -22.33 -8.54
N SER A 20 13.10 -21.35 -9.07
CA SER A 20 13.27 -20.07 -8.39
C SER A 20 11.87 -19.49 -8.23
N PHE A 21 11.25 -19.76 -7.09
CA PHE A 21 10.14 -18.96 -6.60
C PHE A 21 10.69 -17.54 -6.42
N ARG A 22 10.58 -16.73 -7.46
CA ARG A 22 10.51 -15.30 -7.27
C ARG A 22 9.22 -15.10 -6.48
N VAL A 23 9.36 -14.88 -5.18
CA VAL A 23 8.31 -14.22 -4.41
C VAL A 23 8.21 -12.83 -5.01
N THR A 24 7.43 -12.71 -6.08
CA THR A 24 6.88 -11.45 -6.51
C THR A 24 6.07 -11.01 -5.30
N MET A 25 6.59 -10.06 -4.53
CA MET A 25 5.79 -9.41 -3.49
C MET A 25 4.59 -8.85 -4.23
N VAL A 26 3.45 -9.53 -4.07
CA VAL A 26 2.17 -8.99 -4.52
C VAL A 26 2.05 -7.66 -3.81
N ALA A 27 1.79 -6.63 -4.61
CA ALA A 27 1.44 -5.30 -4.15
C ALA A 27 0.34 -5.43 -3.08
N LEU A 28 0.71 -5.44 -1.80
CA LEU A 28 -0.26 -5.45 -0.70
C LEU A 28 -1.12 -4.21 -0.84
N ASP A 29 -2.44 -4.34 -0.76
CA ASP A 29 -3.33 -3.19 -0.67
C ASP A 29 -3.65 -2.96 0.80
N LEU A 30 -2.71 -2.28 1.47
CA LEU A 30 -2.85 -1.90 2.87
C LEU A 30 -3.98 -0.87 3.02
N LEU A 31 -4.92 -1.19 3.91
CA LEU A 31 -6.03 -0.35 4.31
C LEU A 31 -5.76 0.20 5.70
N TYR A 32 -5.83 1.52 5.84
CA TYR A 32 -5.61 2.22 7.09
C TYR A 32 -6.94 2.65 7.72
N ARG A 33 -6.98 2.65 9.05
CA ARG A 33 -8.11 3.10 9.85
C ARG A 33 -7.67 3.75 11.15
N LYS A 34 -8.42 4.74 11.62
CA LYS A 34 -8.28 5.28 12.98
C LYS A 34 -9.00 4.38 13.99
N GLY A 35 -8.30 3.99 15.05
CA GLY A 35 -8.84 3.25 16.19
C GLY A 35 -8.49 3.91 17.52
N ASN A 36 -8.57 3.14 18.62
CA ASN A 36 -8.08 3.57 19.92
C ASN A 36 -6.76 2.84 20.28
N ALA A 37 -6.35 2.84 21.55
CA ALA A 37 -5.12 2.16 21.95
C ALA A 37 -5.23 0.62 22.00
N ALA A 38 -6.45 0.07 22.08
CA ALA A 38 -6.72 -1.33 22.35
C ALA A 38 -7.28 -2.09 21.14
N LYS A 39 -8.14 -1.46 20.33
CA LYS A 39 -8.81 -2.09 19.20
C LYS A 39 -8.88 -1.17 17.96
N PRO A 40 -8.85 -1.75 16.75
CA PRO A 40 -9.05 -1.03 15.49
C PRO A 40 -10.49 -0.50 15.32
N VAL A 41 -11.44 -1.18 15.97
CA VAL A 41 -12.87 -0.92 15.87
C VAL A 41 -13.42 -0.78 17.29
N THR A 42 -13.71 0.46 17.70
CA THR A 42 -13.96 0.76 19.12
C THR A 42 -15.29 1.45 19.35
N GLY A 43 -15.99 0.98 20.38
CA GLY A 43 -17.33 1.41 20.73
C GLY A 43 -18.39 0.74 19.86
N VAL A 44 -19.58 0.53 20.46
CA VAL A 44 -20.82 0.16 19.75
C VAL A 44 -21.07 1.11 18.57
N ALA A 45 -20.49 2.32 18.63
CA ALA A 45 -20.38 3.31 17.58
C ALA A 45 -19.89 2.82 16.21
N ALA A 46 -19.10 1.75 16.15
CA ALA A 46 -18.57 1.21 14.90
C ALA A 46 -19.51 0.21 14.22
N ALA A 47 -20.37 -0.48 14.97
CA ALA A 47 -21.47 -1.32 14.47
C ALA A 47 -22.80 -0.55 14.54
N LEU A 48 -22.78 0.75 14.20
CA LEU A 48 -23.97 1.58 14.16
C LEU A 48 -24.61 1.59 12.78
N ALA A 49 -25.91 1.89 12.76
CA ALA A 49 -26.66 2.10 11.53
C ALA A 49 -26.08 3.18 10.61
N LYS A 50 -25.37 4.17 11.17
CA LYS A 50 -24.67 5.19 10.37
C LYS A 50 -23.54 4.64 9.50
N HIS A 51 -23.01 3.45 9.83
CA HIS A 51 -21.93 2.80 9.08
C HIS A 51 -22.45 1.66 8.23
N PHE A 52 -23.36 0.84 8.74
CA PHE A 52 -23.82 -0.39 8.07
C PHE A 52 -25.27 -0.33 7.55
N GLY A 53 -25.94 0.82 7.69
CA GLY A 53 -27.35 1.00 7.33
C GLY A 53 -28.31 0.67 8.45
N ALA A 54 -29.60 0.95 8.28
CA ALA A 54 -30.62 0.61 9.28
C ALA A 54 -30.69 -0.91 9.50
N LEU A 55 -31.06 -1.31 10.72
CA LEU A 55 -31.38 -2.70 11.00
C LEU A 55 -32.67 -3.09 10.28
N ASP A 56 -32.73 -4.33 9.81
CA ASP A 56 -33.95 -4.91 9.28
C ASP A 56 -34.95 -5.22 10.41
N LYS A 57 -36.12 -5.75 10.02
CA LYS A 57 -37.19 -6.16 10.94
C LYS A 57 -36.78 -7.22 11.96
N ASP A 58 -35.69 -7.96 11.69
CA ASP A 58 -35.17 -9.04 12.50
C ASP A 58 -33.99 -8.56 13.37
N GLY A 59 -33.72 -7.25 13.39
CA GLY A 59 -32.66 -6.63 14.20
C GLY A 59 -31.25 -6.83 13.64
N LYS A 60 -31.11 -7.13 12.35
CA LYS A 60 -29.82 -7.42 11.69
C LYS A 60 -29.43 -6.36 10.68
N PHE A 61 -28.13 -6.19 10.48
CA PHE A 61 -27.61 -5.41 9.36
C PHE A 61 -27.71 -6.26 8.09
N ALA A 62 -28.30 -5.70 7.03
CA ALA A 62 -28.35 -6.34 5.72
C ALA A 62 -27.06 -6.08 4.91
N PRO A 63 -26.64 -7.00 4.03
CA PRO A 63 -25.56 -6.76 3.10
C PRO A 63 -25.80 -5.51 2.24
N SER A 64 -24.86 -4.55 2.29
CA SER A 64 -24.99 -3.29 1.55
C SER A 64 -23.62 -2.77 1.11
N THR A 65 -23.58 -1.62 0.43
CA THR A 65 -22.32 -0.92 0.13
C THR A 65 -21.83 -0.06 1.30
N ALA A 66 -22.64 0.08 2.35
CA ALA A 66 -22.25 0.76 3.57
C ALA A 66 -21.39 -0.17 4.42
N GLY A 67 -20.41 0.41 5.12
CA GLY A 67 -19.64 -0.35 6.09
C GLY A 67 -18.57 0.46 6.80
N LEU A 68 -17.53 -0.25 7.19
CA LEU A 68 -16.41 0.33 7.90
C LEU A 68 -15.53 1.14 6.93
N SER A 69 -15.51 2.46 7.11
CA SER A 69 -14.66 3.36 6.34
C SER A 69 -13.17 3.14 6.67
N THR A 70 -12.38 2.95 5.62
CA THR A 70 -10.91 2.82 5.62
C THR A 70 -10.31 3.64 4.48
N ASN A 71 -8.98 3.73 4.41
CA ASN A 71 -8.31 4.45 3.32
C ASN A 71 -6.98 3.79 2.95
N LYS A 72 -6.65 3.73 1.66
CA LYS A 72 -5.33 3.30 1.18
C LYS A 72 -4.21 4.27 1.55
N ASN A 73 -4.53 5.55 1.75
CA ASN A 73 -3.58 6.56 2.20
C ASN A 73 -3.88 6.99 3.65
N PRO A 74 -2.95 6.80 4.60
CA PRO A 74 -3.19 7.16 6.00
C PRO A 74 -3.35 8.67 6.21
N LYS A 75 -2.85 9.53 5.30
CA LYS A 75 -3.05 10.99 5.34
C LYS A 75 -4.50 11.39 5.07
N SER A 76 -5.23 10.56 4.34
CA SER A 76 -6.63 10.81 3.96
C SER A 76 -7.62 10.35 5.04
N LEU A 77 -7.14 9.87 6.19
CA LEU A 77 -8.00 9.51 7.31
C LEU A 77 -8.65 10.76 7.93
N PRO A 78 -9.97 10.74 8.20
CA PRO A 78 -10.67 11.89 8.74
C PRO A 78 -10.22 12.21 10.17
N GLY A 79 -9.96 13.50 10.44
CA GLY A 79 -9.60 13.98 11.78
C GLY A 79 -8.34 13.30 12.35
N VAL A 80 -7.39 12.96 11.48
CA VAL A 80 -6.11 12.39 11.86
C VAL A 80 -5.18 13.53 12.30
N SER A 81 -4.52 13.33 13.44
CA SER A 81 -3.44 14.18 13.94
C SER A 81 -2.24 13.28 14.23
N ASP A 82 -1.10 13.89 14.55
CA ASP A 82 0.14 13.13 14.83
C ASP A 82 -0.01 12.17 16.02
N LYS A 83 -1.03 12.38 16.87
CA LYS A 83 -1.37 11.55 18.03
C LYS A 83 -2.39 10.45 17.72
N ALA A 84 -2.91 10.38 16.50
CA ALA A 84 -3.90 9.38 16.11
C ALA A 84 -3.30 7.97 16.21
N LYS A 85 -4.11 7.04 16.72
CA LYS A 85 -3.81 5.62 16.72
C LYS A 85 -4.34 5.03 15.43
N VAL A 86 -3.42 4.65 14.54
CA VAL A 86 -3.73 4.11 13.23
C VAL A 86 -3.56 2.60 13.29
N TYR A 87 -4.50 1.89 12.70
CA TYR A 87 -4.38 0.47 12.42
C TYR A 87 -4.30 0.27 10.92
N GLU A 88 -3.56 -0.74 10.52
CA GLU A 88 -3.49 -1.19 9.12
C GLU A 88 -3.97 -2.63 9.03
N ILE A 89 -4.60 -2.97 7.91
CA ILE A 89 -4.98 -4.33 7.56
C ILE A 89 -4.71 -4.54 6.08
N ASP A 90 -4.20 -5.71 5.75
CA ASP A 90 -4.03 -6.13 4.37
C ASP A 90 -5.39 -6.59 3.82
N SER A 91 -5.85 -5.98 2.73
CA SER A 91 -7.13 -6.31 2.11
C SER A 91 -7.25 -7.78 1.73
N ASP A 92 -6.13 -8.44 1.40
CA ASP A 92 -6.13 -9.85 1.01
C ASP A 92 -6.50 -10.77 2.18
N THR A 93 -6.25 -10.33 3.42
CA THR A 93 -6.64 -11.07 4.64
C THR A 93 -8.16 -11.08 4.86
N LEU A 94 -8.92 -10.27 4.11
CA LEU A 94 -10.38 -10.26 4.15
C LEU A 94 -10.99 -11.32 3.23
N ALA A 95 -10.19 -11.93 2.34
CA ALA A 95 -10.62 -13.07 1.55
C ALA A 95 -11.06 -14.24 2.46
N GLY A 96 -12.20 -14.85 2.16
CA GLY A 96 -12.77 -15.93 2.98
C GLY A 96 -13.46 -15.49 4.27
N THR A 97 -13.44 -14.20 4.63
CA THR A 97 -14.19 -13.67 5.78
C THR A 97 -15.62 -13.27 5.39
N SER A 98 -16.47 -12.96 6.39
CA SER A 98 -17.81 -12.39 6.20
C SER A 98 -17.80 -10.94 5.65
N PHE A 99 -16.63 -10.40 5.31
CA PHE A 99 -16.47 -9.04 4.81
C PHE A 99 -15.95 -9.00 3.38
N ARG A 100 -16.34 -7.96 2.65
CA ARG A 100 -15.83 -7.61 1.31
C ARG A 100 -15.26 -6.21 1.32
N VAL A 101 -14.34 -5.96 0.39
CA VAL A 101 -13.72 -4.67 0.15
C VAL A 101 -14.41 -4.00 -1.03
N ILE A 102 -14.81 -2.74 -0.87
CA ILE A 102 -15.41 -1.92 -1.92
C ILE A 102 -14.56 -0.67 -2.08
N GLU A 103 -13.99 -0.48 -3.26
CA GLU A 103 -13.31 0.76 -3.61
C GLU A 103 -14.35 1.78 -4.09
N ASP A 104 -14.69 2.72 -3.22
CA ASP A 104 -15.68 3.78 -3.43
C ASP A 104 -15.04 5.18 -3.34
N GLY A 105 -13.71 5.24 -3.34
CA GLY A 105 -12.92 6.47 -3.41
C GLY A 105 -13.10 7.22 -4.73
N GLY A 106 -13.98 8.22 -4.71
CA GLY A 106 -14.12 9.20 -5.79
C GLY A 106 -13.11 10.34 -5.73
N LYS A 107 -13.26 11.32 -6.64
CA LYS A 107 -12.40 12.54 -6.70
C LYS A 107 -12.29 13.28 -5.37
N SER A 108 -13.35 13.27 -4.55
CA SER A 108 -13.43 13.98 -3.27
C SER A 108 -12.79 13.23 -2.10
N ASN A 109 -12.54 11.93 -2.24
CA ASN A 109 -11.85 11.13 -1.22
C ASN A 109 -11.02 10.01 -1.89
N PRO A 110 -9.94 10.38 -2.60
CA PRO A 110 -9.13 9.41 -3.32
C PRO A 110 -8.52 8.39 -2.35
N GLY A 111 -8.68 7.11 -2.67
CA GLY A 111 -8.20 6.01 -1.85
C GLY A 111 -9.14 5.57 -0.73
N HIS A 112 -10.35 6.14 -0.61
CA HIS A 112 -11.37 5.61 0.30
C HIS A 112 -11.77 4.19 -0.10
N VAL A 113 -11.90 3.34 0.91
CA VAL A 113 -12.27 1.94 0.77
C VAL A 113 -13.21 1.57 1.91
N THR A 114 -14.31 0.91 1.56
CA THR A 114 -15.29 0.43 2.54
C THR A 114 -15.14 -1.08 2.75
N ILE A 115 -15.00 -1.49 4.02
CA ILE A 115 -15.14 -2.89 4.42
C ILE A 115 -16.61 -3.14 4.77
N ALA A 116 -17.33 -3.80 3.86
CA ALA A 116 -18.76 -4.07 3.96
C ALA A 116 -19.04 -5.53 4.34
N ILE A 117 -20.20 -5.81 4.93
CA ILE A 117 -20.63 -7.18 5.24
C ILE A 117 -21.18 -7.88 3.99
N LYS A 118 -20.88 -9.18 3.86
CA LYS A 118 -21.40 -10.04 2.80
C LYS A 118 -22.75 -10.66 3.13
N GLU A 119 -23.01 -10.86 4.42
CA GLU A 119 -24.15 -11.62 4.95
C GLU A 119 -24.81 -10.83 6.07
N ALA A 120 -26.11 -11.10 6.30
CA ALA A 120 -26.83 -10.45 7.37
C ALA A 120 -26.31 -10.91 8.74
N MET A 121 -26.10 -9.98 9.66
CA MET A 121 -25.63 -10.28 11.01
C MET A 121 -26.14 -9.26 12.02
N ASP A 122 -26.32 -9.69 13.26
CA ASP A 122 -26.66 -8.81 14.37
C ASP A 122 -25.47 -7.90 14.76
N PRO A 123 -25.73 -6.78 15.47
CA PRO A 123 -24.70 -5.82 15.83
C PRO A 123 -23.56 -6.38 16.69
N GLU A 124 -23.84 -7.33 17.57
CA GLU A 124 -22.84 -7.90 18.49
C GLU A 124 -21.88 -8.80 17.72
N THR A 125 -22.42 -9.73 16.91
CA THR A 125 -21.65 -10.58 16.01
C THR A 125 -20.81 -9.75 15.04
N LEU A 126 -21.36 -8.63 14.52
CA LEU A 126 -20.61 -7.73 13.65
C LEU A 126 -19.37 -7.14 14.36
N LEU A 127 -19.55 -6.62 15.57
CA LEU A 127 -18.46 -6.00 16.33
C LEU A 127 -17.38 -7.02 16.70
N GLU A 128 -17.78 -8.24 17.05
CA GLU A 128 -16.86 -9.34 17.32
C GLU A 128 -16.05 -9.71 16.07
N LYS A 129 -16.73 -9.97 14.96
CA LYS A 129 -16.07 -10.34 13.70
C LYS A 129 -15.12 -9.24 13.19
N LEU A 130 -15.49 -7.97 13.33
CA LEU A 130 -14.63 -6.84 12.95
C LEU A 130 -13.33 -6.76 13.76
N ASN A 131 -13.42 -7.04 15.06
CA ASN A 131 -12.26 -7.04 15.95
C ASN A 131 -11.43 -8.33 15.85
N ALA A 132 -12.04 -9.44 15.44
CA ALA A 132 -11.39 -10.73 15.23
C ALA A 132 -10.75 -10.89 13.85
N LEU A 133 -10.80 -9.87 12.99
CA LEU A 133 -10.15 -9.90 11.68
C LEU A 133 -8.63 -10.17 11.86
N PRO A 134 -8.08 -11.25 11.27
CA PRO A 134 -6.74 -11.76 11.59
C PRO A 134 -5.58 -10.84 11.13
N GLY A 135 -5.88 -9.81 10.33
CA GLY A 135 -4.88 -8.96 9.67
C GLY A 135 -4.62 -7.61 10.32
N TRP A 136 -5.29 -7.27 11.42
CA TRP A 136 -5.09 -5.96 12.05
C TRP A 136 -3.70 -5.84 12.69
N LYS A 137 -2.96 -4.82 12.28
CA LYS A 137 -1.68 -4.41 12.88
C LYS A 137 -1.83 -3.01 13.49
N GLY A 138 -1.23 -2.82 14.66
CA GLY A 138 -1.23 -1.55 15.38
C GLY A 138 -1.73 -1.67 16.83
N PRO A 139 -1.95 -0.53 17.51
CA PRO A 139 -1.93 0.81 16.92
C PRO A 139 -0.50 1.30 16.63
N ILE A 140 -0.30 1.90 15.45
CA ILE A 140 0.92 2.61 15.05
C ILE A 140 0.69 4.13 15.03
N THR A 141 1.78 4.90 14.94
CA THR A 141 1.67 6.36 14.75
C THR A 141 1.34 6.71 13.30
N LEU A 142 0.78 7.89 13.07
CA LEU A 142 0.56 8.39 11.71
C LEU A 142 1.86 8.49 10.91
N ALA A 143 2.97 8.89 11.56
CA ALA A 143 4.27 9.01 10.92
C ALA A 143 4.79 7.65 10.42
N ASP A 144 4.62 6.59 11.23
CA ASP A 144 5.01 5.24 10.84
C ASP A 144 4.13 4.70 9.71
N ALA A 145 2.82 4.95 9.77
CA ALA A 145 1.89 4.58 8.70
C ALA A 145 2.25 5.27 7.37
N LEU A 146 2.57 6.57 7.41
CA LEU A 146 3.01 7.31 6.22
C LEU A 146 4.34 6.81 5.67
N LYS A 147 5.27 6.42 6.56
CA LYS A 147 6.54 5.83 6.17
C LYS A 147 6.33 4.50 5.44
N ALA A 148 5.47 3.63 5.97
CA ALA A 148 5.11 2.36 5.35
C ALA A 148 4.44 2.57 3.98
N TYR A 149 3.43 3.43 3.91
CA TYR A 149 2.75 3.79 2.68
C TYR A 149 3.73 4.30 1.61
N ASN A 150 4.62 5.24 1.96
CA ASN A 150 5.57 5.79 1.00
C ASN A 150 6.58 4.74 0.49
N ALA A 151 7.01 3.81 1.35
CA ALA A 151 7.89 2.72 0.94
C ALA A 151 7.19 1.77 -0.06
N GLU A 152 5.90 1.49 0.18
CA GLU A 152 5.08 0.69 -0.73
C GLU A 152 4.87 1.38 -2.08
N GLN A 153 4.56 2.68 -2.09
CA GLN A 153 4.41 3.44 -3.34
C GLN A 153 5.73 3.48 -4.15
N GLN A 154 6.88 3.53 -3.48
CA GLN A 154 8.19 3.45 -4.14
C GLN A 154 8.48 2.06 -4.71
N ALA A 155 8.01 0.99 -4.06
CA ALA A 155 8.14 -0.37 -4.56
C ALA A 155 7.19 -0.65 -5.75
N LYS A 156 6.00 -0.01 -5.77
CA LYS A 156 5.02 -0.09 -6.87
C LYS A 156 5.38 0.82 -8.05
N ALA A 157 6.28 1.80 -7.86
CA ALA A 157 6.77 2.62 -8.97
C ALA A 157 7.50 1.70 -9.97
N PRO A 158 7.18 1.75 -11.28
CA PRO A 158 7.99 1.06 -12.26
C PRO A 158 9.42 1.54 -12.06
N ALA A 159 10.36 0.61 -11.88
CA ALA A 159 11.78 0.92 -11.66
C ALA A 159 12.13 2.04 -12.63
N ALA A 160 12.24 3.27 -12.09
CA ALA A 160 12.44 4.44 -12.91
C ALA A 160 13.73 4.11 -13.64
N GLY A 161 13.60 3.83 -14.94
CA GLY A 161 14.64 3.20 -15.71
C GLY A 161 15.91 3.91 -15.34
N THR A 162 16.92 3.15 -14.94
CA THR A 162 18.28 3.66 -14.83
C THR A 162 18.56 4.30 -16.19
N LYS A 163 18.23 5.59 -16.32
CA LYS A 163 18.90 6.51 -17.21
C LYS A 163 20.28 6.53 -16.60
N GLY A 164 21.07 5.52 -16.95
CA GLY A 164 22.49 5.63 -16.96
C GLY A 164 22.73 7.01 -17.52
N LYS A 165 23.36 7.86 -16.72
CA LYS A 165 24.02 9.05 -17.22
C LYS A 165 25.08 8.52 -18.18
N GLY A 166 24.65 8.12 -19.39
CA GLY A 166 25.47 8.13 -20.55
C GLY A 166 25.87 9.57 -20.67
N LYS A 167 27.03 9.90 -20.10
CA LYS A 167 27.87 10.98 -20.60
C LYS A 167 27.89 10.72 -22.09
N ARG A 168 27.09 11.47 -22.85
CA ARG A 168 27.28 11.56 -24.29
C ARG A 168 28.64 12.23 -24.40
N SER A 169 29.69 11.42 -24.45
CA SER A 169 30.96 11.88 -24.99
C SER A 169 30.60 12.44 -26.36
N MET A 170 30.75 13.76 -26.50
CA MET A 170 30.61 14.36 -27.82
C MET A 170 31.56 13.62 -28.76
N PRO A 171 31.11 13.22 -29.96
CA PRO A 171 32.02 12.66 -30.95
C PRO A 171 33.13 13.69 -31.21
N LEU A 172 34.38 13.26 -31.09
CA LEU A 172 35.59 14.09 -31.21
C LEU A 172 35.62 14.97 -32.47
N ARG A 173 34.88 14.58 -33.53
CA ARG A 173 34.73 15.34 -34.78
C ARG A 173 34.02 16.69 -34.63
N GLY A 174 33.21 16.90 -33.59
CA GLY A 174 32.56 18.19 -33.34
C GLY A 174 33.50 19.22 -32.68
N ARG A 175 34.44 18.75 -31.87
CA ARG A 175 35.34 19.61 -31.09
C ARG A 175 36.47 20.18 -31.93
N GLU A 176 36.98 19.43 -32.92
CA GLU A 176 37.94 19.93 -33.90
C GLU A 176 37.35 21.02 -34.82
N LYS A 177 36.11 20.84 -35.31
CA LYS A 177 35.44 21.87 -36.12
C LYS A 177 35.21 23.16 -35.34
N MET A 178 34.89 23.07 -34.05
CA MET A 178 34.66 24.25 -33.21
C MET A 178 35.97 25.00 -32.90
N MET A 179 37.07 24.27 -32.66
CA MET A 179 38.39 24.90 -32.44
C MET A 179 38.95 25.54 -33.72
N ARG A 180 38.71 24.94 -34.90
CA ARG A 180 39.12 25.52 -36.19
C ARG A 180 38.35 26.80 -36.53
N ALA A 181 37.04 26.84 -36.24
CA ALA A 181 36.21 28.04 -36.42
C ALA A 181 36.56 29.17 -35.43
N MET A 182 37.07 28.86 -34.24
CA MET A 182 37.57 29.87 -33.30
C MET A 182 38.95 30.41 -33.67
N ALA A 183 39.80 29.61 -34.32
CA ALA A 183 41.10 30.06 -34.82
C ALA A 183 40.96 31.01 -36.02
N GLU A 184 40.05 30.74 -36.96
CA GLU A 184 39.78 31.63 -38.11
C GLU A 184 39.19 32.98 -37.70
N LYS A 185 38.37 33.04 -36.64
CA LYS A 185 37.84 34.32 -36.14
C LYS A 185 38.86 35.22 -35.44
N ARG A 186 40.02 34.68 -35.03
CA ARG A 186 41.11 35.48 -34.44
C ARG A 186 42.10 36.02 -35.48
N ALA A 187 42.09 35.52 -36.71
CA ALA A 187 42.94 36.02 -37.79
C ALA A 187 42.36 37.25 -38.51
N ILE A 188 41.06 37.54 -38.34
CA ILE A 188 40.36 38.64 -39.03
C ILE A 188 40.31 39.94 -38.19
N SER A 189 40.84 39.94 -36.96
CA SER A 189 40.86 41.14 -36.10
C SER A 189 42.25 41.76 -35.93
N LEU A 190 43.18 41.44 -36.82
CA LEU A 190 44.54 42.00 -36.88
C LEU A 190 44.86 42.36 -38.34
N ASP A 191 44.03 43.25 -38.90
CA ASP A 191 44.37 44.21 -39.96
C ASP A 191 43.59 45.50 -39.67
#